data_AF-A0A8T6FA68-F1
#
_entry.id   AF-A0A8T6FA68-F1
#
_cell.length_a   1.000
_cell.length_b   1.000
_cell.length_c   1.000
_cell.angle_alpha   90.00
_cell.angle_beta   90.00
_cell.angle_gamma   90.00
#
_symmetry.space_group_name_H-M   'P 1'
#
loop_
_entity.id
_entity.type
_entity.pdbx_description
1 polymer ?
#
loop_
_entity_poly.entity_id
_entity_poly.type
_entity_poly.pdbx_seq_one_letter_code
_entity_poly.pdbx_strand_id
1 'polypeptide(L)'
;MSLAMRSGEKEHFGFAGLLQHVQTFEEARRSDQVRFFAELTPLLEESKRVERHLDRESARRFNVFKYVRTDELGLSQIIAELLDPSAEHGQGHTLLVKMLEAMPETRHLASNIAATDANPVRVTTERPTSDGRRIDVSVEIPTASGRFCLAFENKPYAGDQPCQIPSYLSFLNQQGYEDGFLLVWVPPTPREPSEWGFPTEKRAKWEGRFRVVPYFGGDYSLEDWFRSCRRATNAQRLKWFLRQAQEFCRQQFGAPNLNTDAETLVIRQYLLENPNLLQAAYAVHEA
;
A
#
# COMPACT_ATOMS: atom_id res chain seq x y z
N MET A 1 -28.29 -52.53 -73.07
CA MET A 1 -28.53 -53.43 -71.92
C MET A 1 -27.70 -52.89 -70.76
N SER A 2 -28.25 -52.03 -69.91
CA SER A 2 -29.17 -52.30 -68.77
C SER A 2 -28.45 -52.84 -67.53
N LEU A 3 -28.38 -51.96 -66.51
CA LEU A 3 -28.37 -52.15 -65.04
C LEU A 3 -27.21 -52.96 -64.39
N ALA A 4 -26.65 -52.60 -63.23
CA ALA A 4 -27.12 -51.73 -62.15
C ALA A 4 -25.96 -51.13 -61.34
N MET A 5 -26.18 -49.91 -60.84
CA MET A 5 -25.47 -49.34 -59.70
C MET A 5 -25.72 -50.18 -58.43
N ARG A 6 -24.70 -50.38 -57.59
CA ARG A 6 -24.89 -50.65 -56.16
C ARG A 6 -24.40 -49.47 -55.35
N SER A 7 -25.35 -48.98 -54.57
CA SER A 7 -25.37 -47.84 -53.67
C SER A 7 -24.71 -48.14 -52.33
N GLY A 8 -23.87 -47.21 -51.88
CA GLY A 8 -23.81 -46.70 -50.51
C GLY A 8 -23.77 -47.67 -49.34
N GLU A 9 -22.57 -47.94 -48.83
CA GLU A 9 -22.36 -48.03 -47.38
C GLU A 9 -22.25 -46.61 -46.84
N LYS A 10 -23.40 -46.03 -46.50
CA LYS A 10 -23.43 -44.91 -45.55
C LYS A 10 -23.31 -45.55 -44.17
N GLU A 11 -22.16 -45.40 -43.52
CA GLU A 11 -22.05 -45.65 -42.09
C GLU A 11 -23.10 -44.81 -41.38
N HIS A 12 -24.16 -45.48 -40.91
CA HIS A 12 -25.15 -44.89 -40.03
C HIS A 12 -24.47 -44.59 -38.69
N PHE A 13 -23.92 -43.38 -38.54
CA PHE A 13 -23.69 -42.80 -37.22
C PHE A 13 -25.07 -42.56 -36.58
N GLY A 14 -25.63 -43.62 -36.00
CA GLY A 14 -26.84 -43.54 -35.20
C GLY A 14 -26.62 -42.64 -33.98
N PHE A 15 -27.68 -42.01 -33.50
CA PHE A 15 -27.68 -41.12 -32.32
C PHE A 15 -26.94 -41.74 -31.11
N ALA A 16 -26.98 -43.07 -30.97
CA ALA A 16 -26.25 -43.84 -29.95
C ALA A 16 -24.71 -43.78 -30.10
N GLY A 17 -24.16 -43.84 -31.31
CA GLY A 17 -22.71 -43.77 -31.55
C GLY A 17 -22.14 -42.36 -31.34
N LEU A 18 -22.97 -41.34 -31.55
CA LEU A 18 -22.65 -39.94 -31.28
C LEU A 18 -22.69 -39.65 -29.77
N LEU A 19 -23.67 -40.20 -29.05
CA LEU A 19 -23.73 -40.16 -27.58
C LEU A 19 -22.53 -40.86 -26.94
N GLN A 20 -22.12 -42.03 -27.47
CA GLN A 20 -20.97 -42.75 -26.96
C GLN A 20 -19.68 -41.96 -27.19
N HIS A 21 -19.46 -41.38 -28.37
CA HIS A 21 -18.29 -40.51 -28.61
C HIS A 21 -18.25 -39.27 -27.72
N VAL A 22 -19.41 -38.63 -27.48
CA VAL A 22 -19.50 -37.49 -26.56
C VAL A 22 -19.14 -37.92 -25.14
N GLN A 23 -19.64 -39.07 -24.67
CA GLN A 23 -19.29 -39.62 -23.34
C GLN A 23 -17.80 -39.94 -23.21
N THR A 24 -17.21 -40.65 -24.19
CA THR A 24 -15.78 -40.99 -24.16
C THR A 24 -14.90 -39.72 -24.20
N PHE A 25 -15.32 -38.70 -24.96
CA PHE A 25 -14.63 -37.42 -25.02
C PHE A 25 -14.73 -36.65 -23.70
N GLU A 26 -15.89 -36.66 -23.05
CA GLU A 26 -16.07 -36.05 -21.73
C GLU A 26 -15.27 -36.79 -20.64
N GLU A 27 -15.19 -38.11 -20.69
CA GLU A 27 -14.38 -38.93 -19.78
C GLU A 27 -12.88 -38.71 -19.97
N ALA A 28 -12.39 -38.70 -21.22
CA ALA A 28 -11.00 -38.39 -21.53
C ALA A 28 -10.63 -36.97 -21.06
N ARG A 29 -11.49 -35.99 -21.35
CA ARG A 29 -11.32 -34.61 -20.90
C ARG A 29 -11.33 -34.50 -19.38
N ARG A 30 -12.19 -35.23 -18.68
CA ARG A 30 -12.23 -35.28 -17.20
C ARG A 30 -10.95 -35.93 -16.65
N SER A 31 -10.46 -36.99 -17.28
CA SER A 31 -9.22 -37.68 -16.92
C SER A 31 -7.99 -36.75 -17.06
N ASP A 32 -7.90 -35.98 -18.14
CA ASP A 32 -6.81 -35.02 -18.35
C ASP A 32 -6.82 -33.89 -17.31
N GLN A 33 -8.01 -33.43 -16.92
CA GLN A 33 -8.18 -32.41 -15.89
C GLN A 33 -7.81 -32.92 -14.49
N VAL A 34 -8.24 -34.15 -14.13
CA VAL A 34 -7.84 -34.80 -12.87
C VAL A 34 -6.33 -35.01 -12.83
N ARG A 35 -5.73 -35.46 -13.95
CA ARG A 35 -4.29 -35.64 -14.06
C ARG A 35 -3.52 -34.33 -13.88
N PHE A 36 -3.97 -33.24 -14.50
CA PHE A 36 -3.39 -31.91 -14.34
C PHE A 36 -3.35 -31.48 -12.85
N PHE A 37 -4.46 -31.62 -12.12
CA PHE A 37 -4.49 -31.29 -10.69
C PHE A 37 -3.68 -32.26 -9.84
N ALA A 38 -3.63 -33.55 -10.20
CA ALA A 38 -2.80 -34.54 -9.51
C ALA A 38 -1.30 -34.25 -9.69
N GLU A 39 -0.89 -33.71 -10.83
CA GLU A 39 0.50 -33.29 -11.10
C GLU A 39 0.84 -31.95 -10.40
N LEU A 40 -0.12 -31.02 -10.29
CA LEU A 40 0.08 -29.73 -9.63
C LEU A 40 0.06 -29.78 -8.10
N THR A 41 -0.77 -30.64 -7.51
CA THR A 41 -0.91 -30.77 -6.06
C THR A 41 0.43 -30.97 -5.34
N PRO A 42 1.28 -31.96 -5.70
CA PRO A 42 2.56 -32.16 -5.02
C PRO A 42 3.52 -30.99 -5.21
N LEU A 43 3.48 -30.28 -6.35
CA LEU A 43 4.27 -29.08 -6.59
C LEU A 43 3.84 -27.92 -5.68
N LEU A 44 2.54 -27.71 -5.52
CA LEU A 44 1.99 -26.71 -4.59
C LEU A 44 2.31 -27.05 -3.14
N GLU A 45 2.23 -28.32 -2.75
CA GLU A 45 2.60 -28.77 -1.41
C GLU A 45 4.08 -28.56 -1.13
N GLU A 46 4.96 -28.88 -2.09
CA GLU A 46 6.39 -28.65 -1.94
C GLU A 46 6.71 -27.16 -1.88
N SER A 47 6.07 -26.32 -2.71
CA SER A 47 6.17 -24.86 -2.62
C SER A 47 5.78 -24.37 -1.22
N LYS A 48 4.63 -24.82 -0.68
CA LYS A 48 4.18 -24.50 0.68
C LYS A 48 5.16 -25.00 1.75
N ARG A 49 5.81 -26.15 1.56
CA ARG A 49 6.83 -26.68 2.50
C ARG A 49 8.08 -25.81 2.50
N VAL A 50 8.57 -25.43 1.31
CA VAL A 50 9.69 -24.49 1.15
C VAL A 50 9.36 -23.16 1.81
N GLU A 51 8.18 -22.59 1.56
CA GLU A 51 7.72 -21.36 2.22
C GLU A 51 7.69 -21.48 3.73
N ARG A 52 7.13 -22.57 4.28
CA ARG A 52 7.10 -22.82 5.73
C ARG A 52 8.50 -22.95 6.32
N HIS A 53 9.43 -23.59 5.61
CA HIS A 53 10.81 -23.69 6.05
C HIS A 53 11.48 -22.32 6.10
N LEU A 54 11.31 -21.51 5.05
CA LEU A 54 11.84 -20.15 4.99
C LEU A 54 11.21 -19.24 6.05
N ASP A 55 9.93 -19.40 6.35
CA ASP A 55 9.23 -18.69 7.42
C ASP A 55 9.73 -19.06 8.82
N ARG A 56 10.12 -20.32 9.06
CA ARG A 56 10.71 -20.73 10.34
C ARG A 56 12.01 -19.98 10.64
N GLU A 57 12.84 -19.76 9.63
CA GLU A 57 14.15 -19.11 9.78
C GLU A 57 14.06 -17.59 9.74
N SER A 58 13.12 -17.02 8.96
CA SER A 58 13.13 -15.58 8.63
C SER A 58 11.83 -14.85 8.88
N ALA A 59 10.78 -15.54 9.33
CA ALA A 59 9.46 -14.98 9.65
C ALA A 59 8.96 -13.99 8.59
N ARG A 60 9.01 -14.37 7.30
CA ARG A 60 8.84 -13.44 6.17
C ARG A 60 7.49 -12.75 6.16
N ARG A 61 6.45 -13.45 6.64
CA ARG A 61 5.08 -12.93 6.73
C ARG A 61 4.79 -12.18 8.03
N PHE A 62 5.72 -12.15 8.97
CA PHE A 62 5.58 -11.38 10.21
C PHE A 62 5.78 -9.90 9.94
N ASN A 63 4.76 -9.10 10.29
CA ASN A 63 4.85 -7.65 10.29
C ASN A 63 4.17 -7.09 11.54
N VAL A 64 4.89 -6.24 12.28
CA VAL A 64 4.41 -5.64 13.53
C VAL A 64 3.19 -4.74 13.32
N PHE A 65 3.00 -4.19 12.11
CA PHE A 65 1.85 -3.38 11.73
C PHE A 65 0.53 -4.17 11.68
N LYS A 66 0.57 -5.50 11.74
CA LYS A 66 -0.62 -6.34 11.94
C LYS A 66 -1.19 -6.25 13.36
N TYR A 67 -0.40 -5.77 14.32
CA TYR A 67 -0.72 -5.78 15.75
C TYR A 67 -0.76 -4.38 16.38
N VAL A 68 -0.22 -3.37 15.70
CA VAL A 68 -0.33 -1.98 16.14
C VAL A 68 -1.55 -1.30 15.53
N ARG A 69 -1.95 -0.17 16.11
CA ARG A 69 -3.04 0.63 15.57
C ARG A 69 -2.58 1.29 14.27
N THR A 70 -3.17 0.89 13.15
CA THR A 70 -2.88 1.45 11.81
C THR A 70 -4.00 2.31 11.27
N ASP A 71 -4.96 2.71 12.10
CA ASP A 71 -5.93 3.75 11.72
C ASP A 71 -5.24 5.12 11.54
N GLU A 72 -6.01 6.12 11.09
CA GLU A 72 -5.51 7.49 10.86
C GLU A 72 -4.73 8.03 12.07
N LEU A 73 -5.25 7.84 13.28
CA LEU A 73 -4.64 8.34 14.51
C LEU A 73 -3.36 7.55 14.89
N GLY A 74 -3.39 6.23 14.79
CA GLY A 74 -2.23 5.38 15.09
C GLY A 74 -1.06 5.63 14.14
N LEU A 75 -1.33 5.79 12.85
CA LEU A 75 -0.30 6.14 11.87
C LEU A 75 0.23 7.57 12.08
N SER A 76 -0.63 8.53 12.42
CA SER A 76 -0.20 9.89 12.77
C SER A 76 0.73 9.90 13.99
N GLN A 77 0.46 9.08 15.00
CA GLN A 77 1.36 8.91 16.15
C GLN A 77 2.71 8.32 15.76
N ILE A 78 2.73 7.29 14.90
CA ILE A 78 3.99 6.70 14.41
C ILE A 78 4.80 7.75 13.62
N ILE A 79 4.14 8.53 12.76
CA ILE A 79 4.80 9.59 11.98
C ILE A 79 5.35 10.66 12.93
N ALA A 80 4.55 11.12 13.90
CA ALA A 80 4.96 12.11 14.89
C ALA A 80 6.17 11.63 15.71
N GLU A 81 6.14 10.40 16.24
CA GLU A 81 7.23 9.80 17.01
C GLU A 81 8.52 9.76 16.19
N LEU A 82 8.46 9.38 14.90
CA LEU A 82 9.64 9.32 14.02
C LEU A 82 10.15 10.69 13.58
N LEU A 83 9.33 11.74 13.63
CA LEU A 83 9.72 13.11 13.32
C LEU A 83 10.27 13.85 14.53
N ASP A 84 10.01 13.38 15.76
CA ASP A 84 10.46 14.01 17.00
C ASP A 84 11.93 13.67 17.30
N PRO A 85 12.85 14.65 17.24
CA PRO A 85 14.26 14.42 17.54
C PRO A 85 14.53 13.93 18.97
N SER A 86 13.61 14.19 19.90
CA SER A 86 13.70 13.84 21.31
C SER A 86 13.03 12.51 21.68
N ALA A 87 12.35 11.87 20.72
CA ALA A 87 11.68 10.58 20.92
C ALA A 87 12.65 9.43 21.23
N GLU A 88 12.08 8.34 21.77
CA GLU A 88 12.84 7.17 22.25
C GLU A 88 13.60 6.41 21.15
N HIS A 89 13.30 6.69 19.87
CA HIS A 89 14.06 6.12 18.76
C HIS A 89 15.54 6.59 18.74
N GLY A 90 15.87 7.69 19.43
CA GLY A 90 17.24 8.11 19.73
C GLY A 90 18.10 8.46 18.51
N GLN A 91 17.49 9.04 17.47
CA GLN A 91 18.19 9.37 16.21
C GLN A 91 18.44 10.88 16.05
N GLY A 92 18.08 11.68 17.06
CA GLY A 92 18.10 13.13 16.96
C GLY A 92 17.33 13.59 15.72
N HIS A 93 17.83 14.63 15.05
CA HIS A 93 17.18 15.20 13.87
C HIS A 93 17.24 14.32 12.61
N THR A 94 17.91 13.16 12.62
CA THR A 94 18.21 12.39 11.39
C THR A 94 16.97 12.07 10.56
N LEU A 95 15.89 11.61 11.20
CA LEU A 95 14.67 11.16 10.51
C LEU A 95 13.86 12.36 9.97
N LEU A 96 13.77 13.43 10.75
CA LEU A 96 13.21 14.71 10.34
C LEU A 96 13.97 15.31 9.16
N VAL A 97 15.31 15.32 9.21
CA VAL A 97 16.17 15.77 8.11
C VAL A 97 15.88 14.98 6.84
N LYS A 98 15.73 13.65 6.92
CA LYS A 98 15.33 12.83 5.77
C LYS A 98 13.96 13.18 5.20
N MET A 99 13.02 13.62 6.04
CA MET A 99 11.73 14.14 5.55
C MET A 99 11.92 15.48 4.82
N LEU A 100 12.65 16.42 5.42
CA LEU A 100 12.87 17.75 4.86
C LEU A 100 13.64 17.72 3.54
N GLU A 101 14.67 16.87 3.41
CA GLU A 101 15.48 16.69 2.20
C GLU A 101 14.67 16.19 1.00
N ALA A 102 13.60 15.43 1.25
CA ALA A 102 12.80 14.82 0.21
C ALA A 102 11.89 15.81 -0.52
N MET A 103 11.47 16.88 0.15
CA MET A 103 10.56 17.87 -0.41
C MET A 103 11.31 19.14 -0.81
N PRO A 104 11.22 19.60 -2.07
CA PRO A 104 11.87 20.82 -2.54
C PRO A 104 11.61 22.07 -1.67
N GLU A 105 10.38 22.23 -1.16
CA GLU A 105 9.94 23.36 -0.35
C GLU A 105 10.71 23.45 0.97
N THR A 106 11.10 22.32 1.54
CA THR A 106 11.73 22.25 2.86
C THR A 106 13.20 21.86 2.81
N ARG A 107 13.74 21.49 1.64
CA ARG A 107 15.12 21.00 1.52
C ARG A 107 16.16 21.95 2.10
N HIS A 108 15.94 23.25 1.95
CA HIS A 108 16.83 24.28 2.51
C HIS A 108 16.88 24.28 4.06
N LEU A 109 15.86 23.74 4.73
CA LEU A 109 15.80 23.63 6.19
C LEU A 109 16.63 22.47 6.73
N ALA A 110 16.93 21.45 5.92
CA ALA A 110 17.64 20.25 6.35
C ALA A 110 19.03 20.55 6.94
N SER A 111 19.70 21.60 6.46
CA SER A 111 20.98 22.10 6.98
C SER A 111 20.86 23.24 7.99
N ASN A 112 19.64 23.75 8.23
CA ASN A 112 19.39 25.02 8.94
C ASN A 112 18.51 24.86 10.19
N ILE A 113 18.38 23.64 10.71
CA ILE A 113 17.70 23.41 12.00
C ILE A 113 18.55 24.08 13.10
N ALA A 114 17.99 25.09 13.76
CA ALA A 114 18.66 25.87 14.81
C ALA A 114 18.17 25.49 16.22
N ALA A 115 17.80 24.22 16.40
CA ALA A 115 17.26 23.72 17.66
C ALA A 115 18.32 23.74 18.77
N THR A 116 17.90 24.12 19.98
CA THR A 116 18.71 24.13 21.20
C THR A 116 17.87 23.57 22.35
N ASP A 117 18.47 23.26 23.50
CA ASP A 117 17.72 22.80 24.68
C ASP A 117 16.64 23.81 25.12
N ALA A 118 16.90 25.11 24.95
CA ALA A 118 15.95 26.19 25.29
C ALA A 118 14.87 26.40 24.21
N ASN A 119 15.13 25.98 22.98
CA ASN A 119 14.21 26.10 21.85
C ASN A 119 14.30 24.82 20.99
N PRO A 120 13.69 23.72 21.46
CA PRO A 120 13.74 22.44 20.75
C PRO A 120 12.71 22.39 19.62
N VAL A 121 12.86 21.40 18.73
CA VAL A 121 11.77 21.01 17.82
C VAL A 121 10.58 20.54 18.66
N ARG A 122 9.37 20.97 18.30
CA ARG A 122 8.14 20.55 18.98
C ARG A 122 7.24 19.78 18.03
N VAL A 123 6.91 18.56 18.39
CA VAL A 123 5.94 17.74 17.66
C VAL A 123 4.63 17.71 18.45
N THR A 124 3.50 17.85 17.76
CA THR A 124 2.17 17.81 18.37
C THR A 124 1.22 17.05 17.45
N THR A 125 0.51 16.07 18.00
CA THR A 125 -0.57 15.39 17.30
C THR A 125 -1.92 16.04 17.62
N GLU A 126 -2.87 15.93 16.70
CA GLU A 126 -4.25 16.39 16.89
C GLU A 126 -4.38 17.87 17.32
N ARG A 127 -3.50 18.73 16.76
CA ARG A 127 -3.43 20.14 17.11
C ARG A 127 -4.75 20.85 16.77
N PRO A 128 -5.46 21.41 17.75
CA PRO A 128 -6.73 22.07 17.51
C PRO A 128 -6.55 23.36 16.68
N THR A 129 -7.49 23.62 15.79
CA THR A 129 -7.62 24.85 15.03
C THR A 129 -8.73 25.73 15.60
N SER A 130 -8.80 27.00 15.16
CA SER A 130 -9.84 27.95 15.61
C SER A 130 -11.26 27.57 15.17
N ASP A 131 -11.41 26.75 14.13
CA ASP A 131 -12.70 26.25 13.60
C ASP A 131 -13.12 24.89 14.19
N GLY A 132 -12.44 24.42 15.24
CA GLY A 132 -12.78 23.16 15.94
C GLY A 132 -12.29 21.89 15.24
N ARG A 133 -11.52 22.03 14.16
CA ARG A 133 -10.82 20.92 13.50
C ARG A 133 -9.48 20.64 14.16
N ARG A 134 -8.78 19.62 13.68
CA ARG A 134 -7.50 19.18 14.22
C ARG A 134 -6.55 18.84 13.09
N ILE A 135 -5.34 19.40 13.13
CA ILE A 135 -4.24 18.99 12.25
C ILE A 135 -3.61 17.74 12.87
N ASP A 136 -3.46 16.68 12.08
CA ASP A 136 -3.07 15.36 12.59
C ASP A 136 -1.67 15.35 13.22
N VAL A 137 -0.69 15.98 12.57
CA VAL A 137 0.67 16.18 13.10
C VAL A 137 1.17 17.57 12.74
N SER A 138 1.77 18.27 13.68
CA SER A 138 2.52 19.51 13.42
C SER A 138 3.90 19.44 14.05
N VAL A 139 4.92 19.77 13.27
CA VAL A 139 6.33 19.85 13.68
C VAL A 139 6.78 21.30 13.59
N GLU A 140 6.97 21.95 14.72
CA GLU A 140 7.53 23.30 14.79
C GLU A 140 9.06 23.20 14.89
N ILE A 141 9.73 23.74 13.89
CA ILE A 141 11.17 23.62 13.68
C ILE A 141 11.80 25.01 13.90
N PRO A 142 12.63 25.16 14.94
CA PRO A 142 13.47 26.34 15.11
C PRO A 142 14.45 26.50 13.94
N THR A 143 14.55 27.71 13.42
CA THR A 143 15.46 28.09 12.33
C THR A 143 16.27 29.33 12.74
N ALA A 144 17.25 29.71 11.94
CA ALA A 144 18.04 30.92 12.19
C ALA A 144 17.20 32.22 12.14
N SER A 145 16.13 32.23 11.35
CA SER A 145 15.28 33.41 11.16
C SER A 145 14.00 33.40 12.00
N GLY A 146 13.72 32.32 12.74
CA GLY A 146 12.52 32.17 13.57
C GLY A 146 12.07 30.73 13.68
N ARG A 147 10.83 30.45 13.26
CA ARG A 147 10.28 29.09 13.21
C ARG A 147 9.66 28.77 11.86
N PHE A 148 9.76 27.50 11.49
CA PHE A 148 9.02 26.88 10.39
C PHE A 148 8.04 25.84 10.94
N CYS A 149 6.87 25.68 10.32
CA CYS A 149 5.93 24.62 10.67
C CYS A 149 5.74 23.62 9.53
N LEU A 150 6.10 22.36 9.77
CA LEU A 150 5.76 21.25 8.90
C LEU A 150 4.52 20.53 9.46
N ALA A 151 3.38 20.68 8.80
CA ALA A 151 2.13 20.07 9.19
C ALA A 151 1.79 18.87 8.30
N PHE A 152 1.11 17.88 8.84
CA PHE A 152 0.60 16.72 8.11
C PHE A 152 -0.90 16.57 8.34
N GLU A 153 -1.61 16.30 7.24
CA GLU A 153 -2.97 15.78 7.25
C GLU A 153 -2.93 14.35 6.70
N ASN A 154 -3.18 13.39 7.58
CA ASN A 154 -3.09 11.97 7.31
C ASN A 154 -4.42 11.45 6.77
N LYS A 155 -4.41 10.79 5.60
CA LYS A 155 -5.61 10.23 4.97
C LYS A 155 -5.34 8.85 4.38
N PRO A 156 -5.01 7.84 5.21
CA PRO A 156 -4.68 6.49 4.72
C PRO A 156 -5.89 5.77 4.12
N TYR A 157 -7.11 6.05 4.59
CA TYR A 157 -8.32 5.31 4.18
C TYR A 157 -9.51 6.20 3.79
N ALA A 158 -9.54 7.44 4.27
CA ALA A 158 -10.73 8.28 4.21
C ALA A 158 -10.80 9.15 2.95
N GLY A 159 -12.04 9.47 2.56
CA GLY A 159 -12.35 10.52 1.59
C GLY A 159 -12.20 11.91 2.21
N ASP A 160 -12.16 12.94 1.37
CA ASP A 160 -11.84 14.29 1.81
C ASP A 160 -13.03 14.96 2.52
N GLN A 161 -12.74 15.76 3.56
CA GLN A 161 -13.75 16.59 4.23
C GLN A 161 -13.89 17.97 3.55
N PRO A 162 -15.08 18.60 3.61
CA PRO A 162 -15.34 19.87 2.92
C PRO A 162 -14.37 20.98 3.30
N CYS A 163 -13.68 21.55 2.30
CA CYS A 163 -12.75 22.68 2.46
C CYS A 163 -11.74 22.48 3.61
N GLN A 164 -11.31 21.23 3.85
CA GLN A 164 -10.43 20.90 4.96
C GLN A 164 -9.04 21.52 4.78
N ILE A 165 -8.45 21.31 3.61
CA ILE A 165 -7.10 21.79 3.29
C ILE A 165 -7.01 23.34 3.33
N PRO A 166 -7.92 24.10 2.69
CA PRO A 166 -7.92 25.56 2.79
C PRO A 166 -8.06 26.11 4.22
N SER A 167 -8.86 25.46 5.08
CA SER A 167 -8.97 25.85 6.49
C SER A 167 -7.62 25.73 7.21
N TYR A 168 -6.92 24.61 7.04
CA TYR A 168 -5.63 24.39 7.68
C TYR A 168 -4.55 25.33 7.15
N LEU A 169 -4.49 25.55 5.84
CA LEU A 169 -3.56 26.51 5.25
C LEU A 169 -3.80 27.93 5.79
N SER A 170 -5.07 28.32 5.93
CA SER A 170 -5.43 29.62 6.50
C SER A 170 -5.05 29.72 7.98
N PHE A 171 -5.31 28.68 8.76
CA PHE A 171 -4.94 28.60 10.17
C PHE A 171 -3.42 28.70 10.36
N LEU A 172 -2.64 27.91 9.63
CA LEU A 172 -1.17 27.90 9.68
C LEU A 172 -0.58 29.27 9.30
N ASN A 173 -1.15 29.92 8.29
CA ASN A 173 -0.73 31.26 7.88
C ASN A 173 -0.95 32.33 8.95
N GLN A 174 -1.95 32.14 9.83
CA GLN A 174 -2.24 33.06 10.94
C GLN A 174 -1.35 32.84 12.16
N GLN A 175 -0.58 31.75 12.22
CA GLN A 175 0.27 31.44 13.39
C GLN A 175 1.57 32.26 13.45
N GLY A 176 1.93 32.97 12.37
CA GLY A 176 3.10 33.84 12.36
C GLY A 176 4.45 33.12 12.31
N TYR A 177 4.54 31.95 11.65
CA TYR A 177 5.82 31.28 11.39
C TYR A 177 6.68 32.10 10.44
N GLU A 178 7.81 32.62 10.92
CA GLU A 178 8.66 33.60 10.24
C GLU A 178 9.30 33.02 8.97
N ASP A 179 9.74 31.76 9.02
CA ASP A 179 10.27 31.04 7.85
C ASP A 179 9.18 30.29 7.07
N GLY A 180 7.92 30.43 7.51
CA GLY A 180 6.76 29.89 6.84
C GLY A 180 6.34 28.50 7.31
N PHE A 181 5.59 27.81 6.45
CA PHE A 181 5.01 26.51 6.76
C PHE A 181 4.78 25.71 5.48
N LEU A 182 4.67 24.39 5.63
CA LEU A 182 4.22 23.48 4.58
C LEU A 182 3.18 22.52 5.17
N LEU A 183 2.03 22.41 4.50
CA LEU A 183 1.05 21.36 4.79
C LEU A 183 1.30 20.18 3.83
N VAL A 184 1.65 19.03 4.41
CA VAL A 184 1.80 17.76 3.71
C VAL A 184 0.50 16.97 3.84
N TRP A 185 -0.09 16.59 2.72
CA TRP A 185 -1.28 15.76 2.70
C TRP A 185 -0.92 14.35 2.27
N VAL A 186 -1.36 13.35 3.05
CA VAL A 186 -0.85 11.98 3.00
C VAL A 186 -1.95 10.98 2.59
N PRO A 187 -2.25 10.84 1.30
CA PRO A 187 -3.21 9.85 0.78
C PRO A 187 -2.61 8.43 0.73
N PRO A 188 -3.40 7.37 0.52
CA PRO A 188 -2.85 6.01 0.34
C PRO A 188 -1.92 5.91 -0.87
N THR A 189 -2.35 6.46 -2.00
CA THR A 189 -1.67 6.39 -3.31
C THR A 189 -1.63 7.78 -3.96
N PRO A 190 -0.83 7.99 -5.02
CA PRO A 190 -0.75 9.28 -5.69
C PRO A 190 -2.12 9.69 -6.21
N ARG A 191 -2.65 10.80 -5.68
CA ARG A 191 -3.87 11.44 -6.14
C ARG A 191 -3.85 12.90 -5.73
N GLU A 192 -4.63 13.71 -6.42
CA GLU A 192 -4.96 15.05 -5.96
C GLU A 192 -6.11 14.99 -4.93
N PRO A 193 -6.20 15.95 -4.00
CA PRO A 193 -7.42 16.16 -3.25
C PRO A 193 -8.58 16.48 -4.21
N SER A 194 -9.78 16.03 -3.86
CA SER A 194 -11.01 16.33 -4.58
C SER A 194 -11.35 17.83 -4.51
N GLU A 195 -12.21 18.29 -5.43
CA GLU A 195 -12.79 19.65 -5.37
C GLU A 195 -13.51 19.93 -4.06
N TRP A 196 -14.06 18.89 -3.42
CA TRP A 196 -14.72 19.02 -2.12
C TRP A 196 -13.73 19.35 -0.99
N GLY A 197 -12.55 18.71 -1.01
CA GLY A 197 -11.49 18.90 -0.02
C GLY A 197 -10.62 20.14 -0.26
N PHE A 198 -10.20 20.35 -1.51
CA PHE A 198 -9.37 21.47 -1.94
C PHE A 198 -9.85 22.02 -3.29
N PRO A 199 -10.82 22.96 -3.27
CA PRO A 199 -11.35 23.58 -4.48
C PRO A 199 -10.27 24.23 -5.33
N THR A 200 -10.31 23.99 -6.64
CA THR A 200 -9.29 24.44 -7.60
C THR A 200 -9.06 25.96 -7.55
N GLU A 201 -10.11 26.76 -7.36
CA GLU A 201 -10.02 28.22 -7.29
C GLU A 201 -9.20 28.73 -6.09
N LYS A 202 -9.00 27.90 -5.06
CA LYS A 202 -8.21 28.23 -3.87
C LYS A 202 -6.76 27.79 -3.96
N ARG A 203 -6.39 26.94 -4.92
CA ARG A 203 -5.07 26.29 -4.98
C ARG A 203 -3.94 27.29 -5.26
N ALA A 204 -4.14 28.18 -6.22
CA ALA A 204 -3.13 29.15 -6.65
C ALA A 204 -2.63 30.05 -5.50
N LYS A 205 -3.50 30.38 -4.52
CA LYS A 205 -3.12 31.16 -3.33
C LYS A 205 -2.05 30.49 -2.47
N TRP A 206 -2.00 29.16 -2.51
CA TRP A 206 -1.19 28.33 -1.61
C TRP A 206 -0.08 27.58 -2.34
N GLU A 207 0.33 28.08 -3.50
CA GLU A 207 1.49 27.57 -4.22
C GLU A 207 2.74 27.55 -3.31
N GLY A 208 3.45 26.42 -3.30
CA GLY A 208 4.62 26.20 -2.43
C GLY A 208 4.30 26.03 -0.93
N ARG A 209 3.02 26.01 -0.53
CA ARG A 209 2.58 25.81 0.88
C ARG A 209 1.83 24.50 1.10
N PHE A 210 1.65 23.71 0.04
CA PHE A 210 0.96 22.43 0.07
C PHE A 210 1.72 21.40 -0.76
N ARG A 211 1.86 20.18 -0.24
CA ARG A 211 2.50 19.05 -0.92
C ARG A 211 1.73 17.76 -0.68
N VAL A 212 1.58 16.95 -1.72
CA VAL A 212 1.07 15.58 -1.60
C VAL A 212 2.25 14.62 -1.40
N VAL A 213 2.21 13.79 -0.35
CA VAL A 213 3.15 12.70 -0.11
C VAL A 213 2.35 11.44 0.21
N PRO A 214 2.09 10.56 -0.77
CA PRO A 214 1.31 9.35 -0.53
C PRO A 214 2.05 8.36 0.38
N TYR A 215 1.33 7.40 0.96
CA TYR A 215 1.94 6.27 1.65
C TYR A 215 2.80 5.42 0.70
N PHE A 216 2.31 5.18 -0.52
CA PHE A 216 3.01 4.37 -1.51
C PHE A 216 2.86 4.92 -2.94
N GLY A 217 3.94 4.87 -3.73
CA GLY A 217 3.97 5.26 -5.13
C GLY A 217 4.23 6.75 -5.38
N GLY A 218 4.26 7.15 -6.65
CA GLY A 218 4.56 8.54 -7.07
C GLY A 218 6.06 8.85 -7.08
N ASP A 219 6.41 10.14 -7.17
CA ASP A 219 7.80 10.60 -7.21
C ASP A 219 8.51 10.42 -5.86
N TYR A 220 7.78 10.58 -4.76
CA TYR A 220 8.24 10.34 -3.40
C TYR A 220 7.05 9.96 -2.50
N SER A 221 7.25 8.97 -1.63
CA SER A 221 6.23 8.45 -0.70
C SER A 221 6.76 8.30 0.72
N LEU A 222 5.86 8.06 1.70
CA LEU A 222 6.29 7.67 3.04
C LEU A 222 7.08 6.37 3.04
N GLU A 223 6.83 5.43 2.12
CA GLU A 223 7.67 4.24 1.98
C GLU A 223 9.12 4.60 1.60
N ASP A 224 9.32 5.59 0.71
CA ASP A 224 10.65 6.10 0.35
C ASP A 224 11.30 6.85 1.51
N TRP A 225 10.51 7.58 2.31
CA TRP A 225 10.98 8.19 3.55
C TRP A 225 11.49 7.14 4.53
N PHE A 226 10.68 6.12 4.84
CA PHE A 226 11.08 5.02 5.73
C PHE A 226 12.32 4.30 5.20
N ARG A 227 12.44 4.13 3.88
CA ARG A 227 13.65 3.58 3.22
C ARG A 227 14.88 4.43 3.51
N SER A 228 14.75 5.74 3.36
CA SER A 228 15.83 6.70 3.55
C SER A 228 16.26 6.77 5.01
N CYS A 229 15.30 6.81 5.94
CA CYS A 229 15.55 6.69 7.38
C CYS A 229 16.28 5.39 7.72
N ARG A 230 15.85 4.25 7.15
CA ARG A 230 16.47 2.92 7.39
C ARG A 230 17.93 2.88 6.94
N ARG A 231 18.25 3.56 5.84
CA ARG A 231 19.63 3.69 5.32
C ARG A 231 20.49 4.62 6.19
N ALA A 232 19.89 5.63 6.81
CA ALA A 232 20.59 6.63 7.62
C ALA A 232 20.84 6.19 9.07
N THR A 233 19.98 5.34 9.64
CA THR A 233 20.18 4.83 11.01
C THR A 233 21.21 3.70 11.06
N ASN A 234 21.84 3.47 12.21
CA ASN A 234 22.59 2.26 12.53
C ASN A 234 21.89 1.36 13.56
N ALA A 235 20.82 1.85 14.21
CA ALA A 235 20.10 1.11 15.25
C ALA A 235 19.30 -0.04 14.64
N GLN A 236 19.70 -1.28 14.94
CA GLN A 236 19.10 -2.47 14.30
C GLN A 236 17.61 -2.61 14.61
N ARG A 237 17.18 -2.33 15.85
CA ARG A 237 15.76 -2.37 16.24
C ARG A 237 14.92 -1.42 15.37
N LEU A 238 15.40 -0.20 15.18
CA LEU A 238 14.74 0.80 14.34
C LEU A 238 14.80 0.42 12.85
N LYS A 239 15.92 -0.14 12.36
CA LYS A 239 16.01 -0.64 10.97
C LYS A 239 14.95 -1.70 10.68
N TRP A 240 14.71 -2.61 11.62
CA TRP A 240 13.68 -3.61 11.51
C TRP A 240 12.28 -2.97 11.49
N PHE A 241 11.99 -2.07 12.43
CA PHE A 241 10.72 -1.35 12.45
C PHE A 241 10.47 -0.59 11.14
N LEU A 242 11.44 0.19 10.65
CA LEU A 242 11.33 0.93 9.39
C LEU A 242 11.14 0.00 8.20
N ARG A 243 11.84 -1.16 8.15
CA ARG A 243 11.59 -2.17 7.11
C ARG A 243 10.14 -2.69 7.16
N GLN A 244 9.60 -2.92 8.35
CA GLN A 244 8.22 -3.38 8.54
C GLN A 244 7.20 -2.29 8.14
N ALA A 245 7.49 -1.02 8.43
CA ALA A 245 6.69 0.12 7.99
C ALA A 245 6.68 0.27 6.46
N GLN A 246 7.84 0.07 5.81
CA GLN A 246 7.92 0.03 4.34
C GLN A 246 7.04 -1.07 3.78
N GLU A 247 7.16 -2.28 4.32
CA GLU A 247 6.40 -3.43 3.84
C GLU A 247 4.90 -3.27 4.08
N PHE A 248 4.52 -2.67 5.22
CA PHE A 248 3.13 -2.28 5.48
C PHE A 248 2.60 -1.34 4.40
N CYS A 249 3.34 -0.29 4.02
CA CYS A 249 2.89 0.63 2.97
C CYS A 249 2.67 -0.09 1.63
N ARG A 250 3.58 -1.01 1.25
CA ARG A 250 3.46 -1.79 0.02
C ARG A 250 2.27 -2.75 0.05
N GLN A 251 2.09 -3.48 1.14
CA GLN A 251 1.02 -4.47 1.27
C GLN A 251 -0.36 -3.81 1.37
N GLN A 252 -0.45 -2.70 2.11
CA GLN A 252 -1.72 -2.04 2.40
C GLN A 252 -2.19 -1.11 1.28
N PHE A 253 -1.25 -0.40 0.63
CA PHE A 253 -1.56 0.66 -0.34
C PHE A 253 -0.94 0.44 -1.71
N GLY A 254 -0.04 -0.54 -1.86
CA GLY A 254 0.45 -0.95 -3.16
C GLY A 254 -0.63 -1.63 -3.99
N ALA A 255 -0.37 -1.76 -5.30
CA ALA A 255 -1.16 -2.65 -6.13
C ALA A 255 -1.19 -4.05 -5.48
N PRO A 256 -2.32 -4.78 -5.56
CA PRO A 256 -2.49 -6.04 -4.86
C PRO A 256 -1.27 -6.94 -5.09
N ASN A 257 -0.55 -7.21 -4.00
CA ASN A 257 0.56 -8.15 -4.03
C ASN A 257 0.04 -9.46 -4.61
N LEU A 258 0.72 -9.98 -5.63
CA LEU A 258 0.40 -11.23 -6.31
C LEU A 258 0.25 -12.42 -5.35
N ASN A 259 0.77 -12.33 -4.13
CA ASN A 259 1.10 -13.49 -3.29
C ASN A 259 -0.03 -14.03 -2.39
N THR A 260 -1.28 -13.57 -2.44
CA THR A 260 -2.37 -14.32 -1.74
C THR A 260 -3.76 -14.02 -2.25
N ASP A 261 -4.14 -12.74 -2.33
CA ASP A 261 -5.50 -12.37 -2.72
C ASP A 261 -5.68 -12.40 -4.24
N ALA A 262 -4.68 -11.97 -4.99
CA ALA A 262 -4.69 -12.05 -6.46
C ALA A 262 -4.49 -13.49 -6.96
N GLU A 263 -3.62 -14.31 -6.35
CA GLU A 263 -3.55 -15.74 -6.63
C GLU A 263 -4.89 -16.43 -6.39
N THR A 264 -5.52 -16.18 -5.23
CA THR A 264 -6.85 -16.72 -4.93
C THR A 264 -7.90 -16.17 -5.90
N LEU A 265 -7.83 -14.89 -6.28
CA LEU A 265 -8.74 -14.31 -7.27
C LEU A 265 -8.53 -14.91 -8.66
N VAL A 266 -7.28 -15.09 -9.10
CA VAL A 266 -6.92 -15.65 -10.41
C VAL A 266 -7.31 -17.12 -10.46
N ILE A 267 -7.01 -17.89 -9.41
CA ILE A 267 -7.45 -19.28 -9.29
C ILE A 267 -8.98 -19.35 -9.28
N ARG A 268 -9.65 -18.48 -8.50
CA ARG A 268 -11.12 -18.43 -8.44
C ARG A 268 -11.73 -18.04 -9.79
N GLN A 269 -11.20 -17.00 -10.44
CA GLN A 269 -11.62 -16.52 -11.75
C GLN A 269 -11.43 -17.62 -12.81
N TYR A 270 -10.28 -18.28 -12.80
CA TYR A 270 -9.96 -19.39 -13.69
C TYR A 270 -10.90 -20.59 -13.47
N LEU A 271 -11.23 -20.92 -12.21
CA LEU A 271 -12.21 -21.97 -11.87
C LEU A 271 -13.64 -21.57 -12.24
N LEU A 272 -14.01 -20.30 -12.13
CA LEU A 272 -15.32 -19.79 -12.57
C LEU A 272 -15.47 -19.81 -14.10
N GLU A 273 -14.39 -19.52 -14.83
CA GLU A 273 -14.32 -19.61 -16.29
C GLU A 273 -14.25 -21.05 -16.79
N ASN A 274 -13.83 -21.99 -15.93
CA ASN A 274 -13.72 -23.42 -16.24
C ASN A 274 -14.41 -24.28 -15.16
N PRO A 275 -15.75 -24.20 -15.03
CA PRO A 275 -16.50 -24.84 -13.94
C PRO A 275 -16.38 -26.38 -13.92
N ASN A 276 -16.04 -26.98 -15.05
CA ASN A 276 -15.73 -28.42 -15.15
C ASN A 276 -14.44 -28.82 -14.40
N LEU A 277 -13.53 -27.88 -14.13
CA LEU A 277 -12.34 -28.12 -13.31
C LEU A 277 -12.64 -28.25 -11.82
N LEU A 278 -13.77 -27.73 -11.32
CA LEU A 278 -14.13 -27.85 -9.90
C LEU A 278 -14.32 -29.31 -9.47
N GLN A 279 -14.95 -30.13 -10.30
CA GLN A 279 -15.16 -31.55 -10.00
C GLN A 279 -13.83 -32.32 -9.94
N ALA A 280 -12.90 -32.01 -10.85
CA ALA A 280 -11.56 -32.60 -10.84
C ALA A 280 -10.74 -32.15 -9.62
N ALA A 281 -10.79 -30.87 -9.27
CA ALA A 281 -10.13 -30.33 -8.08
C ALA A 281 -10.67 -30.96 -6.78
N TYR A 282 -11.99 -31.15 -6.69
CA TYR A 282 -12.64 -31.81 -5.55
C TYR A 282 -12.26 -33.30 -5.45
N ALA A 283 -12.25 -34.02 -6.58
CA ALA A 283 -11.87 -35.43 -6.64
C ALA A 283 -10.40 -35.68 -6.23
N VAL A 284 -9.48 -34.76 -6.53
CA VAL A 284 -8.09 -34.82 -6.06
C VAL A 284 -7.95 -34.44 -4.58
N HIS A 285 -8.86 -33.62 -4.03
CA HIS A 285 -8.83 -33.24 -2.62
C HIS A 285 -9.36 -34.32 -1.67
N GLU A 286 -10.34 -35.12 -2.12
CA GLU A 286 -10.91 -36.23 -1.33
C GLU A 286 -10.16 -37.57 -1.47
N ALA A 287 -9.16 -37.64 -2.36
CA ALA A 287 -8.32 -38.83 -2.58
C ALA A 287 -7.12 -38.89 -1.62
#